data_AF-A0A9P4TBA0-F1
#
_entry.id   AF-A0A9P4TBA0-F1
#
_cell.length_a   1.000
_cell.length_b   1.000
_cell.length_c   1.000
_cell.angle_alpha   90.00
_cell.angle_beta   90.00
_cell.angle_gamma   90.00
#
_symmetry.space_group_name_H-M   'P 1'
#
loop_
_entity.id
_entity.type
_entity.pdbx_description
1 polymer ?
#
loop_
_entity_poly.entity_id
_entity_poly.type
_entity_poly.pdbx_seq_one_letter_code
_entity_poly.pdbx_strand_id
1 'polypeptide(L)'
;MVDQLWLWIINENTVVSCSPRVTHFNSPRFEDFMESILPSELEQCADSLDLTTLLVMRSVTNVFTEQNKAFADIVAIYRWAINIKAATHTEKLEEFGRKQSSSKRDHLDHEGIEELNLTLEVADILDELNMLLLLLETQTRVLSLLKQKLTRVKPAVRQDDTGESRIHMGNARVHGGVHVTTSGYSEQRVHLDDAEIGSLHVTNDYNAPISVRAVGGFAGHCLHEALQGLDSETSSLERLVRDATRTHELLNQLLDLQQKAASLTEARVATTQGKAVMLFTIVTIVFLPLSFFTSYFGQNVSELTGDEKNPSSAELWRIAGPISVVVILFALLVAYFIMYPPMRKEQDSDQVTEPA
;
A
#
# COMPACT_ATOMS: atom_id res chain seq x y z
N MET A 1 -21.44 -13.43 -7.83
CA MET A 1 -21.56 -14.36 -8.98
C MET A 1 -21.23 -13.54 -10.22
N VAL A 2 -20.30 -13.98 -11.06
CA VAL A 2 -19.93 -13.23 -12.28
C VAL A 2 -20.95 -13.55 -13.36
N ASP A 3 -21.57 -12.53 -13.95
CA ASP A 3 -22.52 -12.71 -15.05
C ASP A 3 -21.78 -13.16 -16.31
N GLN A 4 -22.32 -14.17 -16.98
CA GLN A 4 -21.70 -14.78 -18.16
C GLN A 4 -22.53 -14.47 -19.41
N LEU A 5 -21.87 -13.92 -20.42
CA LEU A 5 -22.45 -13.73 -21.74
C LEU A 5 -21.97 -14.81 -22.70
N TRP A 6 -22.91 -15.60 -23.21
CA TRP A 6 -22.67 -16.60 -24.24
C TRP A 6 -23.21 -16.11 -25.58
N LEU A 7 -22.43 -16.24 -26.65
CA LEU A 7 -22.79 -15.78 -28.00
C LEU A 7 -22.48 -16.86 -29.03
N TRP A 8 -23.45 -17.16 -29.88
CA TRP A 8 -23.31 -18.06 -31.03
C TRP A 8 -23.82 -17.37 -32.30
N ILE A 9 -22.96 -17.29 -33.31
CA ILE A 9 -23.35 -16.86 -34.65
C ILE A 9 -23.78 -18.11 -35.40
N ILE A 10 -25.08 -18.23 -35.70
CA ILE A 10 -25.63 -19.38 -36.41
C ILE A 10 -25.44 -19.20 -37.91
N ASN A 11 -25.84 -18.03 -38.42
CA ASN A 11 -25.81 -17.66 -39.83
C ASN A 11 -25.43 -16.16 -39.97
N GLU A 12 -25.29 -15.67 -41.21
CA GLU A 12 -24.97 -14.26 -41.52
C GLU A 12 -25.92 -13.24 -40.86
N ASN A 13 -27.17 -13.65 -40.57
CA ASN A 13 -28.22 -12.78 -40.04
C ASN A 13 -28.79 -13.27 -38.69
N THR A 14 -28.16 -14.24 -38.03
CA THR A 14 -28.74 -14.82 -36.80
C THR A 14 -27.67 -15.02 -35.74
N VAL A 15 -27.82 -14.28 -34.63
CA VAL A 15 -27.01 -14.40 -33.42
C VAL A 15 -27.92 -14.86 -32.29
N VAL A 16 -27.48 -15.87 -31.55
CA VAL A 16 -28.11 -16.31 -30.30
C VAL A 16 -27.23 -15.85 -29.15
N SER A 17 -27.80 -15.06 -28.25
CA SER A 17 -27.16 -14.66 -27.00
C SER A 17 -27.86 -15.32 -25.80
N CYS A 18 -27.09 -15.67 -24.78
CA CYS A 18 -27.62 -16.12 -23.49
C CYS A 18 -26.86 -15.41 -22.37
N SER A 19 -27.60 -14.74 -21.49
CA SER A 19 -27.07 -14.06 -20.30
C SER A 19 -28.06 -14.22 -19.15
N PRO A 20 -27.59 -14.42 -17.90
CA PRO A 20 -28.44 -14.23 -16.75
C PRO A 20 -28.97 -12.79 -16.74
N ARG A 21 -30.28 -12.60 -16.55
CA ARG A 21 -30.86 -11.27 -16.32
C ARG A 21 -30.80 -10.98 -14.83
N VAL A 22 -30.19 -9.86 -14.46
CA VAL A 22 -30.16 -9.44 -13.07
C VAL A 22 -31.47 -8.72 -12.75
N THR A 23 -32.51 -9.47 -12.38
CA THR A 23 -33.84 -8.91 -12.03
C THR A 23 -33.91 -8.36 -10.60
N HIS A 24 -32.81 -8.37 -9.84
CA HIS A 24 -32.82 -8.11 -8.39
C HIS A 24 -32.30 -6.73 -7.96
N PHE A 25 -31.71 -5.94 -8.85
CA PHE A 25 -31.45 -4.53 -8.56
C PHE A 25 -32.68 -3.71 -8.96
N ASN A 26 -33.74 -3.76 -8.15
CA ASN A 26 -34.83 -2.78 -8.16
C ASN A 26 -34.37 -1.39 -7.67
N SER A 27 -33.14 -1.00 -8.01
CA SER A 27 -32.65 0.37 -7.90
C SER A 27 -32.96 1.04 -9.23
N PRO A 28 -33.72 2.15 -9.26
CA PRO A 28 -34.10 2.84 -10.51
C PRO A 28 -32.92 3.52 -11.23
N ARG A 29 -31.67 3.13 -10.96
CA ARG A 29 -30.46 3.83 -11.38
C ARG A 29 -29.43 2.96 -12.11
N PHE A 30 -29.44 1.64 -11.97
CA PHE A 30 -28.51 0.77 -12.69
C PHE A 30 -29.21 0.12 -13.89
N GLU A 31 -28.67 0.32 -15.08
CA GLU A 31 -29.22 -0.18 -16.34
C GLU A 31 -28.45 -1.44 -16.77
N ASP A 32 -29.17 -2.54 -16.96
CA ASP A 32 -28.60 -3.80 -17.47
C ASP A 32 -28.04 -3.59 -18.88
N PHE A 33 -26.97 -4.30 -19.25
CA PHE A 33 -26.28 -4.08 -20.52
C PHE A 33 -27.16 -4.37 -21.74
N MET A 34 -28.16 -5.25 -21.60
CA MET A 34 -29.14 -5.53 -22.65
C MET A 34 -30.16 -4.41 -22.79
N GLU A 35 -30.48 -3.70 -21.70
CA GLU A 35 -31.42 -2.57 -21.71
C GLU A 35 -30.72 -1.28 -22.16
N SER A 36 -29.42 -1.17 -21.91
CA SER A 36 -28.64 -0.02 -22.33
C SER A 36 -28.40 0.05 -23.84
N ILE A 37 -28.68 -1.00 -24.61
CA ILE A 37 -28.52 -0.97 -26.07
C ILE A 37 -29.68 -0.21 -26.71
N LEU A 38 -29.36 0.86 -27.44
CA LEU A 38 -30.37 1.71 -28.05
C LEU A 38 -30.93 1.08 -29.34
N PRO A 39 -32.24 1.23 -29.62
CA PRO A 39 -32.82 0.78 -30.89
C PRO A 39 -32.09 1.34 -32.13
N SER A 40 -31.59 2.58 -32.04
CA SER A 40 -30.81 3.24 -33.10
C SER A 40 -29.44 2.60 -33.35
N GLU A 41 -28.85 1.94 -32.36
CA GLU A 41 -27.60 1.19 -32.52
C GLU A 41 -27.85 -0.17 -33.18
N LEU A 42 -29.00 -0.79 -32.89
CA LEU A 42 -29.46 -1.99 -33.59
C LEU A 42 -29.73 -1.71 -35.08
N GLU A 43 -30.30 -0.55 -35.41
CA GLU A 43 -30.55 -0.15 -36.80
C GLU A 43 -29.27 0.10 -37.61
N GLN A 44 -28.15 0.42 -36.95
CA GLN A 44 -26.84 0.61 -37.58
C GLN A 44 -26.08 -0.70 -37.83
N CYS A 45 -26.53 -1.81 -37.24
CA CYS A 45 -25.92 -3.12 -37.43
C CYS A 45 -26.32 -3.70 -38.79
N ALA A 46 -25.37 -3.78 -39.73
CA ALA A 46 -25.61 -4.36 -41.04
C ALA A 46 -25.52 -5.90 -41.02
N ASP A 47 -24.57 -6.44 -40.25
CA ASP A 47 -24.29 -7.88 -40.19
C ASP A 47 -24.41 -8.45 -38.77
N SER A 48 -24.56 -9.77 -38.64
CA SER A 48 -24.43 -10.50 -37.36
C SER A 48 -23.13 -10.19 -36.61
N LEU A 49 -22.05 -9.86 -37.32
CA LEU A 49 -20.76 -9.46 -36.75
C LEU A 49 -20.81 -8.07 -36.10
N ASP A 50 -21.57 -7.13 -36.66
CA ASP A 50 -21.75 -5.80 -36.06
C ASP A 50 -22.53 -5.93 -34.75
N LEU A 51 -23.60 -6.73 -34.76
CA LEU A 51 -24.39 -7.01 -33.57
C LEU A 51 -23.57 -7.74 -32.48
N THR A 52 -22.77 -8.73 -32.87
CA THR A 52 -21.89 -9.45 -31.93
C THR A 52 -20.86 -8.50 -31.32
N THR A 53 -20.30 -7.60 -32.12
CA THR A 53 -19.33 -6.61 -31.66
C THR A 53 -19.97 -5.62 -30.69
N LEU A 54 -21.18 -5.14 -31.01
CA LEU A 54 -21.96 -4.26 -30.15
C LEU A 54 -22.25 -4.92 -28.80
N LEU A 55 -22.70 -6.18 -28.79
CA LEU A 55 -23.01 -6.92 -27.56
C LEU A 55 -21.78 -7.12 -26.67
N VAL A 56 -20.66 -7.56 -27.26
CA VAL A 56 -19.41 -7.75 -26.50
C VAL A 56 -18.90 -6.41 -25.98
N MET A 57 -18.89 -5.38 -26.82
CA MET A 57 -18.48 -4.05 -26.43
C MET A 57 -19.30 -3.53 -25.25
N ARG A 58 -20.64 -3.60 -25.35
CA ARG A 58 -21.53 -3.11 -24.31
C ARG A 58 -21.35 -3.89 -23.03
N SER A 59 -21.20 -5.21 -23.09
CA SER A 59 -20.94 -6.03 -21.89
C SER A 59 -19.68 -5.62 -21.12
N VAL A 60 -18.66 -5.11 -21.84
CA VAL A 60 -17.39 -4.65 -21.26
C VAL A 60 -17.49 -3.22 -20.74
N THR A 61 -18.17 -2.33 -21.48
CA THR A 61 -18.21 -0.89 -21.18
C THR A 61 -19.41 -0.47 -20.35
N ASN A 62 -20.40 -1.34 -20.11
CA ASN A 62 -21.69 -0.97 -19.48
C ASN A 62 -21.51 -0.26 -18.13
N VAL A 63 -20.55 -0.69 -17.31
CA VAL A 63 -20.30 -0.09 -16.00
C VAL A 63 -19.82 1.36 -16.11
N PHE A 64 -19.18 1.72 -17.22
CA PHE A 64 -18.59 3.05 -17.45
C PHE A 64 -19.47 3.96 -18.32
N THR A 65 -20.69 3.54 -18.68
CA THR A 65 -21.62 4.39 -19.42
C THR A 65 -22.11 5.55 -18.56
N GLU A 66 -22.47 6.67 -19.18
CA GLU A 66 -22.97 7.85 -18.48
C GLU A 66 -24.19 7.55 -17.58
N GLN A 67 -25.09 6.65 -18.02
CA GLN A 67 -26.22 6.21 -17.19
C GLN A 67 -25.77 5.49 -15.92
N ASN A 68 -24.80 4.57 -16.03
CA ASN A 68 -24.33 3.77 -14.89
C ASN A 68 -23.30 4.53 -14.02
N LYS A 69 -22.59 5.52 -14.58
CA LYS A 69 -21.82 6.51 -13.82
C LYS A 69 -22.70 7.32 -12.87
N ALA A 70 -23.95 7.60 -13.25
CA ALA A 70 -24.90 8.27 -12.35
C ALA A 70 -25.36 7.40 -11.17
N PHE A 71 -25.24 6.07 -11.29
CA PHE A 71 -25.48 5.15 -10.18
C PHE A 71 -24.28 5.03 -9.25
N ALA A 72 -23.10 4.78 -9.82
CA ALA A 72 -21.85 4.69 -9.10
C ALA A 72 -20.67 5.02 -10.02
N ASP A 73 -20.22 6.27 -9.98
CA ASP A 73 -18.90 6.63 -10.52
C ASP A 73 -17.83 6.06 -9.58
N ILE A 74 -17.45 4.81 -9.85
CA ILE A 74 -16.49 4.03 -9.05
C ILE A 74 -15.19 4.83 -8.86
N VAL A 75 -14.69 5.45 -9.93
CA VAL A 75 -13.47 6.28 -9.91
C VAL A 75 -13.67 7.47 -8.98
N ALA A 76 -14.81 8.18 -9.04
CA ALA A 76 -15.07 9.29 -8.13
C ALA A 76 -15.23 8.85 -6.67
N ILE A 77 -15.83 7.69 -6.40
CA ILE A 77 -15.99 7.14 -5.04
C ILE A 77 -14.62 6.88 -4.42
N TYR A 78 -13.74 6.16 -5.13
CA TYR A 78 -12.39 5.89 -4.63
C TYR A 78 -11.56 7.16 -4.50
N ARG A 79 -11.67 8.09 -5.47
CA ARG A 79 -11.02 9.40 -5.37
C ARG A 79 -11.44 10.15 -4.11
N TRP A 80 -12.74 10.16 -3.81
CA TRP A 80 -13.27 10.80 -2.61
C TRP A 80 -12.78 10.10 -1.34
N ALA A 81 -12.79 8.76 -1.31
CA ALA A 81 -12.30 7.97 -0.18
C ALA A 81 -10.81 8.26 0.11
N ILE A 82 -9.95 8.22 -0.91
CA ILE A 82 -8.51 8.52 -0.79
C ILE A 82 -8.31 9.95 -0.28
N ASN A 83 -9.03 10.92 -0.85
CA ASN A 83 -8.91 12.32 -0.43
C ASN A 83 -9.27 12.52 1.05
N ILE A 84 -10.31 11.82 1.53
CA ILE A 84 -10.66 11.84 2.96
C ILE A 84 -9.53 11.25 3.80
N LYS A 85 -9.01 10.08 3.42
CA LYS A 85 -7.93 9.45 4.20
C LYS A 85 -6.66 10.30 4.21
N ALA A 86 -6.32 10.93 3.09
CA ALA A 86 -5.19 11.87 2.99
C ALA A 86 -5.41 13.13 3.85
N ALA A 87 -6.64 13.65 3.92
CA ALA A 87 -6.97 14.76 4.80
C ALA A 87 -6.84 14.37 6.28
N THR A 88 -7.37 13.19 6.67
CA THR A 88 -7.22 12.65 8.02
C THR A 88 -5.74 12.45 8.40
N HIS A 89 -4.91 11.98 7.47
CA HIS A 89 -3.46 11.88 7.67
C HIS A 89 -2.83 13.25 7.97
N THR A 90 -3.19 14.28 7.20
CA THR A 90 -2.66 15.65 7.39
C THR A 90 -3.04 16.19 8.77
N GLU A 91 -4.30 16.00 9.19
CA GLU A 91 -4.79 16.39 10.51
C GLU A 91 -4.01 15.71 11.64
N LYS A 92 -3.79 14.39 11.53
CA LYS A 92 -3.01 13.61 12.52
C LYS A 92 -1.55 14.05 12.58
N LEU A 93 -0.94 14.36 11.44
CA LEU A 93 0.44 14.87 11.38
C LEU A 93 0.58 16.22 12.08
N GLU A 94 -0.34 17.14 11.85
CA GLU A 94 -0.38 18.44 12.53
C GLU A 94 -0.60 18.28 14.04
N GLU A 95 -1.51 17.39 14.43
CA GLU A 95 -1.77 17.07 15.84
C GLU A 95 -0.52 16.53 16.52
N PHE A 96 0.17 15.57 15.89
CA PHE A 96 1.44 15.02 16.36
C PHE A 96 2.52 16.09 16.53
N GLY A 97 2.71 16.95 15.52
CA GLY A 97 3.68 18.06 15.59
C GLY A 97 3.36 19.06 16.70
N ARG A 98 2.07 19.36 16.90
CA ARG A 98 1.60 20.23 17.99
C ARG A 98 1.82 19.59 19.36
N LYS A 99 1.57 18.28 19.51
CA LYS A 99 1.84 17.55 20.76
C LYS A 99 3.32 17.51 21.09
N GLN A 100 4.20 17.34 20.10
CA GLN A 100 5.65 17.32 20.35
C GLN A 100 6.19 18.69 20.79
N SER A 101 5.59 19.78 20.31
CA SER A 101 5.96 21.15 20.70
C SER A 101 5.33 21.60 22.02
N SER A 102 4.10 21.16 22.32
CA SER A 102 3.48 21.40 23.61
C SER A 102 4.04 20.42 24.63
N SER A 103 4.75 20.89 25.67
CA SER A 103 5.39 20.03 26.68
C SER A 103 4.41 19.23 27.59
N LYS A 104 3.19 18.92 27.14
CA LYS A 104 2.20 18.08 27.83
C LYS A 104 2.36 16.63 27.39
N ARG A 105 2.94 15.84 28.30
CA ARG A 105 3.11 14.38 28.19
C ARG A 105 1.88 13.71 28.80
N ASP A 106 0.82 13.54 28.03
CA ASP A 106 -0.26 12.61 28.39
C ASP A 106 -0.09 11.29 27.64
N HIS A 107 -0.58 10.22 28.27
CA HIS A 107 -0.30 8.82 27.98
C HIS A 107 -0.57 8.39 26.52
N LEU A 108 0.37 7.60 25.99
CA LEU A 108 0.54 7.15 24.60
C LEU A 108 -0.36 5.96 24.18
N ASP A 109 -1.33 5.55 25.00
CA ASP A 109 -1.91 4.20 24.88
C ASP A 109 -2.84 3.99 23.67
N HIS A 110 -3.20 5.03 22.92
CA HIS A 110 -4.12 4.93 21.77
C HIS A 110 -3.58 5.55 20.46
N GLU A 111 -2.39 6.16 20.46
CA GLU A 111 -1.96 7.01 19.33
C GLU A 111 -1.69 6.19 18.06
N GLY A 112 -1.07 5.00 18.17
CA GLY A 112 -0.74 4.18 17.00
C GLY A 112 -1.85 3.26 16.45
N ILE A 113 -2.94 3.01 17.19
CA ILE A 113 -3.97 2.05 16.75
C ILE A 113 -4.85 2.66 15.66
N GLU A 114 -5.23 3.93 15.80
CA GLU A 114 -6.05 4.63 14.79
C GLU A 114 -5.31 4.81 13.46
N GLU A 115 -4.01 5.10 13.53
CA GLU A 115 -3.16 5.29 12.35
C GLU A 115 -2.83 3.97 11.66
N LEU A 116 -2.66 2.90 12.43
CA LEU A 116 -2.57 1.54 11.90
C LEU A 116 -3.87 1.17 11.16
N ASN A 117 -5.03 1.46 11.75
CA ASN A 117 -6.31 1.21 11.08
C ASN A 117 -6.46 2.03 9.80
N LEU A 118 -6.08 3.32 9.82
CA LEU A 118 -6.08 4.18 8.63
C LEU A 118 -5.15 3.64 7.54
N THR A 119 -4.00 3.10 7.92
CA THR A 119 -3.04 2.47 7.01
C THR A 119 -3.61 1.20 6.37
N LEU A 120 -4.29 0.36 7.16
CA LEU A 120 -4.98 -0.85 6.68
C LEU A 120 -6.11 -0.49 5.71
N GLU A 121 -6.94 0.49 6.03
CA GLU A 121 -8.03 0.93 5.15
C GLU A 121 -7.52 1.43 3.79
N VAL A 122 -6.38 2.14 3.75
CA VAL A 122 -5.77 2.56 2.48
C VAL A 122 -5.15 1.37 1.73
N ALA A 123 -4.62 0.37 2.45
CA ALA A 123 -4.12 -0.87 1.84
C ALA A 123 -5.28 -1.66 1.18
N ASP A 124 -6.43 -1.75 1.85
CA ASP A 124 -7.63 -2.39 1.28
C ASP A 124 -8.10 -1.66 0.01
N ILE A 125 -8.12 -0.32 0.03
CA ILE A 125 -8.43 0.49 -1.17
C ILE A 125 -7.44 0.21 -2.30
N LEU A 126 -6.14 0.08 -2.00
CA LEU A 126 -5.12 -0.25 -2.99
C LEU A 126 -5.37 -1.61 -3.64
N ASP A 127 -5.70 -2.63 -2.84
CA ASP A 127 -6.00 -3.97 -3.34
C ASP A 127 -7.25 -3.96 -4.23
N GLU A 128 -8.31 -3.25 -3.82
CA GLU A 128 -9.52 -3.07 -4.63
C GLU A 128 -9.24 -2.36 -5.96
N LEU A 129 -8.44 -1.29 -5.95
CA LEU A 129 -8.04 -0.58 -7.16
C LEU A 129 -7.18 -1.45 -8.09
N ASN A 130 -6.26 -2.25 -7.54
CA ASN A 130 -5.45 -3.18 -8.32
C ASN A 130 -6.30 -4.30 -8.93
N MET A 131 -7.29 -4.82 -8.20
CA MET A 131 -8.25 -5.78 -8.73
C MET A 131 -9.07 -5.18 -9.89
N LEU A 132 -9.50 -3.92 -9.77
CA LEU A 132 -10.19 -3.21 -10.85
C LEU A 132 -9.27 -2.99 -12.05
N LEU A 133 -7.99 -2.65 -11.84
CA LEU A 133 -7.02 -2.48 -12.93
C LEU A 133 -6.83 -3.78 -13.72
N LEU A 134 -6.70 -4.90 -13.00
CA LEU A 134 -6.62 -6.23 -13.60
C LEU A 134 -7.87 -6.58 -14.42
N LEU A 135 -9.05 -6.17 -13.94
CA LEU A 135 -10.31 -6.33 -14.68
C LEU A 135 -10.28 -5.55 -16.00
N LEU A 136 -9.88 -4.27 -15.97
CA LEU A 136 -9.81 -3.43 -17.18
C LEU A 136 -8.76 -3.94 -18.18
N GLU A 137 -7.62 -4.43 -17.69
CA GLU A 137 -6.60 -5.06 -18.54
C GLU A 137 -7.16 -6.31 -19.23
N THR A 138 -7.89 -7.15 -18.48
CA THR A 138 -8.54 -8.34 -19.02
C THR A 138 -9.60 -7.98 -20.06
N GLN A 139 -10.42 -6.97 -19.78
CA GLN A 139 -11.42 -6.43 -20.71
C GLN A 139 -10.78 -5.90 -22.00
N THR A 140 -9.67 -5.16 -21.87
CA THR A 140 -8.89 -4.63 -23.01
C THR A 140 -8.32 -5.77 -23.86
N ARG A 141 -7.84 -6.83 -23.19
CA ARG A 141 -7.34 -8.03 -23.85
C ARG A 141 -8.44 -8.75 -24.63
N VAL A 142 -9.66 -8.88 -24.09
CA VAL A 142 -10.79 -9.50 -24.79
C VAL A 142 -11.17 -8.69 -26.04
N LEU A 143 -11.26 -7.36 -25.93
CA LEU A 143 -11.57 -6.48 -27.06
C LEU A 143 -10.46 -6.49 -28.11
N SER A 144 -9.18 -6.54 -27.71
CA SER A 144 -8.06 -6.62 -28.67
C SER A 144 -8.03 -7.95 -29.42
N LEU A 145 -8.37 -9.07 -28.77
CA LEU A 145 -8.55 -10.35 -29.44
C LEU A 145 -9.73 -10.33 -30.42
N LEU A 146 -10.84 -9.69 -30.04
CA LEU A 146 -11.98 -9.50 -30.93
C LEU A 146 -11.58 -8.66 -32.15
N LYS A 147 -10.87 -7.55 -31.95
CA LYS A 147 -10.31 -6.71 -33.02
C LYS A 147 -9.42 -7.52 -33.96
N GLN A 148 -8.52 -8.34 -33.42
CA GLN A 148 -7.62 -9.17 -34.21
C GLN A 148 -8.38 -10.20 -35.07
N LYS A 149 -9.48 -10.77 -34.57
CA LYS A 149 -10.32 -11.69 -35.33
C LYS A 149 -11.16 -10.95 -36.37
N LEU A 150 -11.80 -9.84 -36.00
CA LEU A 150 -12.64 -9.05 -36.90
C LEU A 150 -11.85 -8.44 -38.06
N THR A 151 -10.60 -8.03 -37.85
CA THR A 151 -9.75 -7.55 -38.95
C THR A 151 -9.45 -8.62 -40.02
N ARG A 152 -9.62 -9.91 -39.71
CA ARG A 152 -9.50 -11.00 -40.68
C ARG A 152 -10.82 -11.33 -41.37
N VAL A 153 -11.94 -11.19 -40.66
CA VAL A 153 -13.28 -11.62 -41.12
C VAL A 153 -14.05 -10.48 -41.79
N LYS A 154 -13.90 -9.24 -41.31
CA LYS A 154 -14.54 -8.02 -41.81
C LYS A 154 -13.52 -6.88 -41.94
N PRO A 155 -12.58 -6.96 -42.91
CA PRO A 155 -11.64 -5.88 -43.16
C PRO A 155 -12.38 -4.63 -43.64
N ALA A 156 -11.92 -3.44 -43.21
CA ALA A 156 -12.44 -2.19 -43.72
C ALA A 156 -12.24 -2.09 -45.24
N VAL A 157 -13.32 -1.86 -45.98
CA VAL A 157 -13.26 -1.59 -47.41
C VAL A 157 -12.69 -0.19 -47.61
N ARG A 158 -11.61 -0.09 -48.39
CA ARG A 158 -11.00 1.18 -48.77
C ARG A 158 -11.99 1.98 -49.61
N GLN A 159 -12.52 3.08 -49.08
CA GLN A 159 -13.10 4.12 -49.92
C GLN A 159 -11.92 4.76 -50.66
N ASP A 160 -11.85 4.58 -51.98
CA ASP A 160 -10.91 5.28 -52.86
C ASP A 160 -11.25 6.78 -52.84
N ASP A 161 -10.84 7.47 -51.77
CA ASP A 161 -10.69 8.91 -51.82
C ASP A 161 -9.34 9.19 -52.49
N THR A 162 -9.44 9.65 -53.73
CA THR A 162 -8.36 10.28 -54.48
C THR A 162 -7.75 11.42 -53.66
N GLY A 163 -6.62 11.17 -53.00
CA GLY A 163 -5.86 12.21 -52.31
C GLY A 163 -4.61 11.65 -51.63
N GLU A 164 -3.45 12.12 -52.05
CA GLU A 164 -2.12 11.77 -51.53
C GLU A 164 -2.08 11.64 -49.99
N SER A 165 -1.59 10.51 -49.48
CA SER A 165 -1.05 10.46 -48.12
C SER A 165 0.26 11.27 -48.08
N ARG A 166 0.18 12.53 -47.64
CA ARG A 166 1.36 13.37 -47.40
C ARG A 166 1.87 13.20 -45.96
N ILE A 167 3.17 12.95 -45.83
CA ILE A 167 3.89 12.79 -44.54
C ILE A 167 4.90 13.94 -44.42
N HIS A 168 4.94 14.61 -43.27
CA HIS A 168 5.92 15.65 -42.92
C HIS A 168 6.85 15.17 -41.78
N MET A 169 8.14 15.48 -41.86
CA MET A 169 9.16 15.15 -40.85
C MET A 169 9.40 16.31 -39.87
N GLY A 170 9.55 15.98 -38.58
CA GLY A 170 10.19 16.85 -37.58
C GLY A 170 11.14 16.04 -36.68
N ASN A 171 12.44 16.30 -36.82
CA ASN A 171 13.62 15.92 -36.00
C ASN A 171 13.52 14.69 -35.05
N ALA A 172 14.20 13.58 -35.38
CA ALA A 172 14.45 12.44 -34.47
C ALA A 172 15.96 12.19 -34.26
N ARG A 173 16.39 11.75 -33.07
CA ARG A 173 17.79 11.40 -32.71
C ARG A 173 17.84 9.97 -32.17
N VAL A 174 18.56 9.06 -32.85
CA VAL A 174 18.76 7.66 -32.40
C VAL A 174 20.18 7.51 -31.83
N HIS A 175 20.31 6.98 -30.61
CA HIS A 175 21.58 6.65 -29.95
C HIS A 175 21.86 5.13 -30.04
N GLY A 176 22.09 4.60 -31.25
CA GLY A 176 22.39 3.16 -31.41
C GLY A 176 22.39 2.69 -32.86
N GLY A 177 23.12 1.60 -33.12
CA GLY A 177 23.14 0.95 -34.42
C GLY A 177 21.95 0.02 -34.62
N VAL A 178 21.17 0.23 -35.68
CA VAL A 178 20.02 -0.62 -36.03
C VAL A 178 20.48 -1.77 -36.93
N HIS A 179 20.30 -3.02 -36.48
CA HIS A 179 20.54 -4.22 -37.27
C HIS A 179 19.22 -4.78 -37.82
N VAL A 180 19.15 -4.96 -39.14
CA VAL A 180 18.00 -5.58 -39.83
C VAL A 180 18.48 -6.82 -40.60
N THR A 181 17.97 -7.99 -40.24
CA THR A 181 18.21 -9.25 -40.97
C THR A 181 16.93 -9.70 -41.67
N THR A 182 17.01 -10.00 -42.96
CA THR A 182 15.87 -10.36 -43.81
C THR A 182 15.96 -11.81 -44.30
N SER A 183 14.89 -12.60 -44.12
CA SER A 183 14.70 -13.86 -44.84
C SER A 183 13.21 -14.20 -44.99
N GLY A 184 12.67 -14.11 -46.22
CA GLY A 184 11.38 -14.70 -46.61
C GLY A 184 10.10 -13.94 -46.25
N TYR A 185 8.96 -14.44 -46.76
CA TYR A 185 7.58 -13.96 -46.55
C TYR A 185 7.11 -14.15 -45.10
N SER A 186 7.76 -13.51 -44.14
CA SER A 186 7.36 -13.53 -42.74
C SER A 186 7.40 -12.13 -42.14
N GLU A 187 6.41 -11.87 -41.28
CA GLU A 187 6.21 -10.70 -40.43
C GLU A 187 7.54 -10.10 -39.92
N GLN A 188 7.75 -8.80 -40.17
CA GLN A 188 8.95 -8.08 -39.71
C GLN A 188 8.72 -7.55 -38.29
N ARG A 189 9.60 -7.95 -37.37
CA ARG A 189 9.69 -7.35 -36.03
C ARG A 189 11.01 -6.59 -35.90
N VAL A 190 10.93 -5.33 -35.50
CA VAL A 190 12.10 -4.50 -35.19
C VAL A 190 12.18 -4.37 -33.67
N HIS A 191 13.30 -4.81 -33.09
CA HIS A 191 13.60 -4.64 -31.67
C HIS A 191 14.48 -3.41 -31.51
N LEU A 192 14.07 -2.47 -30.66
CA LEU A 192 14.82 -1.25 -30.33
C LEU A 192 15.04 -1.27 -28.82
N ASP A 193 16.29 -1.46 -28.41
CA ASP A 193 16.70 -1.32 -27.01
C ASP A 193 17.23 0.11 -26.82
N ASP A 194 16.64 0.87 -25.88
CA ASP A 194 16.95 2.28 -25.55
C ASP A 194 16.73 3.32 -26.66
N ALA A 195 15.48 3.52 -27.09
CA ALA A 195 15.09 4.60 -28.01
C ALA A 195 14.03 5.55 -27.41
N GLU A 196 14.36 6.85 -27.29
CA GLU A 196 13.36 7.91 -27.08
C GLU A 196 12.71 8.25 -28.43
N ILE A 197 11.57 7.63 -28.70
CA ILE A 197 10.85 7.77 -29.96
C ILE A 197 9.73 8.81 -29.77
N GLY A 198 9.90 10.00 -30.37
CA GLY A 198 8.82 10.98 -30.48
C GLY A 198 7.67 10.48 -31.38
N SER A 199 8.00 9.83 -32.50
CA SER A 199 7.06 9.05 -33.33
C SER A 199 7.82 8.11 -34.30
N LEU A 200 7.20 6.96 -34.63
CA LEU A 200 7.75 5.91 -35.50
C LEU A 200 7.00 5.90 -36.84
N HIS A 201 7.72 5.91 -37.97
CA HIS A 201 7.12 5.79 -39.31
C HIS A 201 7.78 4.67 -40.10
N VAL A 202 6.96 3.78 -40.67
CA VAL A 202 7.38 2.65 -41.51
C VAL A 202 7.11 3.03 -42.97
N THR A 203 7.93 2.56 -43.92
CA THR A 203 7.73 2.70 -45.38
C THR A 203 7.94 1.35 -46.05
N ASN A 204 7.22 1.06 -47.14
CA ASN A 204 7.36 -0.16 -47.93
C ASN A 204 7.69 0.22 -49.39
N ASP A 205 8.76 -0.33 -49.95
CA ASP A 205 9.29 0.03 -51.29
C ASP A 205 8.52 -0.57 -52.46
N TYR A 206 7.58 -1.47 -52.17
CA TYR A 206 6.56 -1.87 -53.13
C TYR A 206 5.35 -0.98 -52.92
N ASN A 207 4.76 -0.46 -53.99
CA ASN A 207 3.51 0.34 -54.05
C ASN A 207 2.28 -0.30 -53.34
N ALA A 208 2.47 -1.35 -52.54
CA ALA A 208 1.54 -1.84 -51.54
C ALA A 208 1.49 -0.85 -50.36
N PRO A 209 0.36 -0.16 -50.16
CA PRO A 209 0.19 0.76 -49.05
C PRO A 209 0.33 0.00 -47.72
N ILE A 210 0.86 0.68 -46.70
CA ILE A 210 0.86 0.18 -45.32
C ILE A 210 -0.59 0.09 -44.87
N SER A 211 -1.17 -1.11 -44.95
CA SER A 211 -2.53 -1.33 -44.51
C SER A 211 -2.54 -1.45 -42.98
N VAL A 212 -2.96 -0.39 -42.28
CA VAL A 212 -3.54 -0.58 -40.95
C VAL A 212 -4.81 -1.39 -41.18
N ARG A 213 -4.81 -2.68 -40.86
CA ARG A 213 -6.01 -3.50 -40.95
C ARG A 213 -7.01 -2.95 -39.94
N ALA A 214 -7.96 -2.14 -40.42
CA ALA A 214 -9.09 -1.65 -39.66
C ALA A 214 -10.27 -2.62 -39.81
N VAL A 215 -11.11 -2.69 -38.79
CA VAL A 215 -12.40 -3.38 -38.86
C VAL A 215 -13.37 -2.47 -39.61
N GLY A 216 -14.07 -3.01 -40.61
CA GLY A 216 -15.03 -2.25 -41.41
C GLY A 216 -16.39 -2.07 -40.73
N GLY A 217 -17.11 -1.02 -41.12
CA GLY A 217 -18.49 -0.79 -40.71
C GLY A 217 -18.66 -0.37 -39.25
N PHE A 218 -19.88 -0.56 -38.72
CA PHE A 218 -20.26 -0.17 -37.37
C PHE A 218 -19.43 -0.88 -36.29
N ALA A 219 -19.08 -2.16 -36.49
CA ALA A 219 -18.19 -2.91 -35.59
C ALA A 219 -16.85 -2.19 -35.34
N GLY A 220 -16.27 -1.57 -36.36
CA GLY A 220 -15.00 -0.85 -36.23
C GLY A 220 -15.11 0.40 -35.36
N HIS A 221 -16.19 1.17 -35.53
CA HIS A 221 -16.47 2.36 -34.74
C HIS A 221 -16.68 2.01 -33.26
N CYS A 222 -17.60 1.07 -32.97
CA CYS A 222 -17.90 0.64 -31.60
C CYS A 222 -16.65 0.10 -30.88
N LEU A 223 -15.84 -0.68 -31.59
CA LEU A 223 -14.63 -1.26 -31.02
C LEU A 223 -13.55 -0.20 -30.75
N HIS A 224 -13.43 0.80 -31.62
CA HIS A 224 -12.50 1.91 -31.41
C HIS A 224 -12.92 2.75 -30.20
N GLU A 225 -14.18 3.14 -30.14
CA GLU A 225 -14.77 3.92 -29.04
C GLU A 225 -14.61 3.21 -27.70
N ALA A 226 -14.90 1.91 -27.65
CA ALA A 226 -14.78 1.14 -26.41
C ALA A 226 -13.34 0.94 -25.94
N LEU A 227 -12.41 0.69 -26.87
CA LEU A 227 -10.99 0.60 -26.52
C LEU A 227 -10.47 1.95 -26.02
N GLN A 228 -10.89 3.07 -26.63
CA GLN A 228 -10.51 4.41 -26.19
C GLN A 228 -11.11 4.75 -24.82
N GLY A 229 -12.38 4.41 -24.60
CA GLY A 229 -13.04 4.59 -23.31
C GLY A 229 -12.33 3.81 -22.21
N LEU A 230 -12.01 2.54 -22.47
CA LEU A 230 -11.34 1.66 -21.52
C LEU A 230 -9.91 2.13 -21.20
N ASP A 231 -9.18 2.65 -22.18
CA ASP A 231 -7.85 3.25 -21.99
C ASP A 231 -7.90 4.52 -21.12
N SER A 232 -8.91 5.35 -21.32
CA SER A 232 -9.17 6.54 -20.48
C SER A 232 -9.50 6.16 -19.04
N GLU A 233 -10.34 5.15 -18.84
CA GLU A 233 -10.69 4.66 -17.49
C GLU A 233 -9.50 4.00 -16.80
N THR A 234 -8.71 3.20 -17.55
CA THR A 234 -7.45 2.60 -17.05
C THR A 234 -6.47 3.68 -16.60
N SER A 235 -6.24 4.69 -17.44
CA SER A 235 -5.38 5.83 -17.10
C SER A 235 -5.86 6.59 -15.86
N SER A 236 -7.18 6.68 -15.66
CA SER A 236 -7.78 7.33 -14.49
C SER A 236 -7.56 6.50 -13.22
N LEU A 237 -7.72 5.18 -13.32
CA LEU A 237 -7.50 4.26 -12.21
C LEU A 237 -6.03 4.18 -11.81
N GLU A 238 -5.09 4.19 -12.76
CA GLU A 238 -3.64 4.27 -12.49
C GLU A 238 -3.24 5.54 -11.72
N ARG A 239 -3.94 6.66 -11.96
CA ARG A 239 -3.74 7.88 -11.17
C ARG A 239 -4.20 7.67 -9.72
N LEU A 240 -5.36 7.05 -9.52
CA LEU A 240 -5.86 6.73 -8.18
C LEU A 240 -4.96 5.76 -7.42
N VAL A 241 -4.45 4.72 -8.09
CA VAL A 241 -3.48 3.79 -7.48
C VAL A 241 -2.24 4.54 -7.02
N ARG A 242 -1.70 5.44 -7.85
CA ARG A 242 -0.54 6.28 -7.47
C ARG A 242 -0.85 7.18 -6.28
N ASP A 243 -2.01 7.80 -6.25
CA ASP A 243 -2.40 8.69 -5.15
C ASP A 243 -2.62 7.91 -3.84
N ALA A 244 -3.30 6.76 -3.90
CA ALA A 244 -3.46 5.86 -2.75
C ALA A 244 -2.11 5.32 -2.24
N THR A 245 -1.19 4.97 -3.15
CA THR A 245 0.17 4.49 -2.79
C THR A 245 0.94 5.57 -2.05
N ARG A 246 0.86 6.82 -2.52
CA ARG A 246 1.47 7.96 -1.82
C ARG A 246 0.87 8.16 -0.43
N THR A 247 -0.46 8.13 -0.30
CA THR A 247 -1.11 8.26 1.01
C THR A 247 -0.71 7.13 1.95
N HIS A 248 -0.62 5.90 1.46
CA HIS A 248 -0.15 4.75 2.24
C HIS A 248 1.30 4.93 2.72
N GLU A 249 2.20 5.40 1.86
CA GLU A 249 3.60 5.67 2.23
C GLU A 249 3.69 6.78 3.28
N LEU A 250 2.94 7.87 3.13
CA LEU A 250 2.88 8.97 4.09
C LEU A 250 2.35 8.53 5.47
N LEU A 251 1.37 7.62 5.48
CA LEU A 251 0.85 7.02 6.72
C LEU A 251 1.91 6.16 7.43
N ASN A 252 2.61 5.30 6.69
CA ASN A 252 3.71 4.51 7.25
C ASN A 252 4.85 5.39 7.80
N GLN A 253 5.18 6.49 7.11
CA GLN A 253 6.18 7.44 7.59
C GLN A 253 5.75 8.12 8.90
N LEU A 254 4.47 8.48 9.04
CA LEU A 254 3.95 9.04 10.28
C LEU A 254 4.06 8.02 11.43
N LEU A 255 3.68 6.77 11.19
CA LEU A 255 3.74 5.69 12.19
C LEU A 255 5.19 5.43 12.65
N ASP A 256 6.15 5.42 11.72
CA ASP A 256 7.58 5.32 12.04
C ASP A 256 8.08 6.52 12.87
N LEU A 257 7.66 7.75 12.53
CA LEU A 257 8.00 8.94 13.31
C LEU A 257 7.45 8.87 14.74
N GLN A 258 6.23 8.38 14.91
CA GLN A 258 5.64 8.20 16.24
C GLN A 258 6.38 7.16 17.07
N GLN A 259 6.68 6.00 16.48
CA GLN A 259 7.46 4.95 17.15
C GLN A 259 8.84 5.45 17.59
N LYS A 260 9.52 6.20 16.72
CA LYS A 260 10.81 6.85 17.05
C LYS A 260 10.67 7.86 18.18
N ALA A 261 9.62 8.68 18.17
CA ALA A 261 9.37 9.66 19.23
C ALA A 261 9.06 8.99 20.59
N ALA A 262 8.28 7.90 20.59
CA ALA A 262 7.98 7.11 21.79
C ALA A 262 9.26 6.50 22.37
N SER A 263 10.04 5.80 21.53
CA SER A 263 11.32 5.18 21.94
C SER A 263 12.32 6.22 22.49
N LEU A 264 12.44 7.39 21.84
CA LEU A 264 13.30 8.47 22.33
C LEU A 264 12.82 9.03 23.67
N THR A 265 11.50 9.09 23.87
CA THR A 265 10.91 9.55 25.13
C THR A 265 11.22 8.57 26.26
N GLU A 266 11.02 7.27 26.04
CA GLU A 266 11.38 6.22 26.99
C GLU A 266 12.87 6.24 27.34
N ALA A 267 13.74 6.32 26.34
CA ALA A 267 15.19 6.42 26.54
C ALA A 267 15.56 7.65 27.38
N ARG A 268 14.92 8.80 27.13
CA ARG A 268 15.15 10.02 27.92
C ARG A 268 14.71 9.85 29.37
N VAL A 269 13.53 9.28 29.61
CA VAL A 269 13.04 8.98 30.96
C VAL A 269 14.02 8.06 31.69
N ALA A 270 14.46 6.98 31.04
CA ALA A 270 15.45 6.05 31.59
C ALA A 270 16.78 6.75 31.93
N THR A 271 17.30 7.64 31.07
CA THR A 271 18.53 8.38 31.38
C THR A 271 18.36 9.34 32.56
N THR A 272 17.21 10.01 32.69
CA THR A 272 16.95 10.90 33.84
C THR A 272 16.83 10.12 35.14
N GLN A 273 16.17 8.96 35.10
CA GLN A 273 16.11 8.05 36.25
C GLN A 273 17.51 7.53 36.60
N GLY A 274 18.32 7.13 35.61
CA GLY A 274 19.70 6.72 35.81
C GLY A 274 20.57 7.79 36.48
N LYS A 275 20.38 9.06 36.14
CA LYS A 275 21.07 10.19 36.81
C LYS A 275 20.63 10.36 38.26
N ALA A 276 19.34 10.21 38.56
CA ALA A 276 18.84 10.29 39.93
C ALA A 276 19.40 9.16 40.80
N VAL A 277 19.42 7.92 40.27
CA VAL A 277 20.05 6.78 40.92
C VAL A 277 21.54 7.06 41.15
N MET A 278 22.28 7.51 40.14
CA MET A 278 23.71 7.84 40.26
C MET A 278 23.98 8.88 41.36
N LEU A 279 23.16 9.95 41.46
CA LEU A 279 23.29 10.95 42.51
C LEU A 279 23.06 10.35 43.90
N PHE A 280 22.03 9.52 44.06
CA PHE A 280 21.76 8.81 45.31
C PHE A 280 22.94 7.89 45.70
N THR A 281 23.55 7.20 44.73
CA THR A 281 24.74 6.37 44.96
C THR A 281 25.94 7.20 45.43
N ILE A 282 26.22 8.34 44.79
CA ILE A 282 27.32 9.24 45.18
C ILE A 282 27.13 9.75 46.62
N VAL A 283 25.93 10.25 46.93
CA VAL A 283 25.57 10.72 48.28
C VAL A 283 25.79 9.61 49.31
N THR A 284 25.33 8.40 49.03
CA THR A 284 25.49 7.25 49.92
C THR A 284 26.97 6.87 50.12
N ILE A 285 27.77 6.80 49.05
CA ILE A 285 29.20 6.45 49.12
C ILE A 285 30.00 7.44 49.97
N VAL A 286 29.63 8.73 49.97
CA VAL A 286 30.29 9.75 50.79
C VAL A 286 29.80 9.72 52.24
N PHE A 287 28.48 9.67 52.46
CA PHE A 287 27.91 9.78 53.80
C PHE A 287 28.04 8.50 54.63
N LEU A 288 28.03 7.32 54.02
CA LEU A 288 28.11 6.07 54.75
C LEU A 288 29.42 5.93 55.56
N PRO A 289 30.63 6.13 54.99
CA PRO A 289 31.87 6.11 55.78
C PRO A 289 31.96 7.30 56.74
N LEU A 290 31.48 8.49 56.35
CA LEU A 290 31.49 9.65 57.25
C LEU A 290 30.62 9.41 58.49
N SER A 291 29.44 8.82 58.32
CA SER A 291 28.52 8.47 59.40
C SER A 291 29.11 7.41 60.33
N PHE A 292 29.88 6.47 59.77
CA PHE A 292 30.64 5.53 60.59
C PHE A 292 31.67 6.24 61.47
N PHE A 293 32.48 7.15 60.92
CA PHE A 293 33.49 7.86 61.70
C PHE A 293 32.87 8.80 62.75
N THR A 294 31.80 9.53 62.41
CA THR A 294 31.12 10.39 63.40
C THR A 294 30.53 9.59 64.54
N SER A 295 29.93 8.42 64.25
CA SER A 295 29.44 7.50 65.28
C SER A 295 30.59 6.92 66.11
N TYR A 296 31.70 6.53 65.47
CA TYR A 296 32.88 5.98 66.15
C TYR A 296 33.47 6.99 67.15
N PHE A 297 33.68 8.24 66.73
CA PHE A 297 34.21 9.29 67.61
C PHE A 297 33.18 9.84 68.60
N GLY A 298 31.88 9.64 68.35
CA GLY A 298 30.80 10.00 69.27
C GLY A 298 30.58 8.99 70.41
N GLN A 299 31.28 7.86 70.41
CA GLN A 299 31.18 6.86 71.48
C GLN A 299 31.95 7.29 72.73
N ASN A 300 31.35 7.03 73.90
CA ASN A 300 31.97 7.25 75.19
C ASN A 300 32.93 6.10 75.52
N VAL A 301 34.14 6.14 74.96
CA VAL A 301 35.26 5.26 75.35
C VAL A 301 36.14 5.95 76.39
N SER A 302 36.69 5.18 77.32
CA SER A 302 37.57 5.71 78.38
C SER A 302 38.77 6.49 77.84
N GLU A 303 39.30 6.10 76.66
CA GLU A 303 40.39 6.80 75.97
C GLU A 303 40.01 8.19 75.41
N LEU A 304 38.72 8.44 75.13
CA LEU A 304 38.22 9.72 74.60
C LEU A 304 37.64 10.62 75.71
N THR A 305 37.05 10.05 76.77
CA THR A 305 36.39 10.81 77.85
C THR A 305 37.24 10.99 79.10
N GLY A 306 38.26 10.14 79.33
CA GLY A 306 39.10 10.17 80.53
C GLY A 306 38.43 9.64 81.82
N ASP A 307 37.23 9.07 81.71
CA ASP A 307 36.49 8.45 82.83
C ASP A 307 36.73 6.94 82.86
N GLU A 308 37.26 6.43 83.99
CA GLU A 308 37.55 5.01 84.21
C GLU A 308 36.30 4.11 84.26
N LYS A 309 35.09 4.69 84.36
CA LYS A 309 33.83 3.92 84.30
C LYS A 309 33.39 3.55 82.88
N ASN A 310 34.01 4.12 81.84
CA ASN A 310 33.65 3.83 80.45
C ASN A 310 34.44 2.64 79.90
N PRO A 311 33.85 1.82 79.00
CA PRO A 311 34.54 0.69 78.39
C PRO A 311 35.73 1.14 77.53
N SER A 312 36.77 0.29 77.47
CA SER A 312 37.94 0.53 76.62
C SER A 312 37.62 0.38 75.13
N SER A 313 38.36 1.06 74.27
CA SER A 313 38.21 0.96 72.81
C SER A 313 38.43 -0.48 72.30
N ALA A 314 39.34 -1.22 72.94
CA ALA A 314 39.62 -2.62 72.65
C ALA A 314 38.45 -3.56 73.00
N GLU A 315 37.76 -3.35 74.12
CA GLU A 315 36.56 -4.12 74.48
C GLU A 315 35.39 -3.83 73.55
N LEU A 316 35.23 -2.57 73.12
CA LEU A 316 34.22 -2.18 72.15
C LEU A 316 34.43 -2.86 70.79
N TRP A 317 35.65 -2.85 70.25
CA TRP A 317 35.95 -3.55 68.99
C TRP A 317 35.85 -5.08 69.09
N ARG A 318 36.11 -5.65 70.26
CA ARG A 318 35.94 -7.09 70.51
C ARG A 318 34.47 -7.53 70.39
N ILE A 319 33.53 -6.65 70.70
CA ILE A 319 32.08 -6.91 70.55
C ILE A 319 31.57 -6.43 69.18
N ALA A 320 31.93 -5.22 68.75
CA ALA A 320 31.44 -4.59 67.52
C ALA A 320 31.99 -5.24 66.25
N GLY A 321 33.23 -5.72 66.26
CA GLY A 321 33.87 -6.40 65.13
C GLY A 321 33.06 -7.59 64.60
N PRO A 322 32.79 -8.63 65.40
CA PRO A 322 32.03 -9.79 64.93
C PRO A 322 30.61 -9.44 64.47
N ILE A 323 29.93 -8.50 65.16
CA ILE A 323 28.59 -8.04 64.76
C ILE A 323 28.65 -7.36 63.38
N SER A 324 29.65 -6.49 63.14
CA SER A 324 29.81 -5.82 61.85
C SER A 324 30.05 -6.79 60.70
N VAL A 325 30.85 -7.85 60.92
CA VAL A 325 31.10 -8.89 59.89
C VAL A 325 29.82 -9.62 59.52
N VAL A 326 28.99 -9.99 60.50
CA VAL A 326 27.70 -10.64 60.25
C VAL A 326 26.76 -9.73 59.47
N VAL A 327 26.66 -8.45 59.86
CA VAL A 327 25.81 -7.46 59.17
C VAL A 327 26.28 -7.23 57.74
N ILE A 328 27.58 -7.11 57.49
CA ILE A 328 28.15 -6.92 56.15
C ILE A 328 27.91 -8.15 55.27
N LEU A 329 28.14 -9.36 55.79
CA LEU A 329 27.88 -10.61 55.06
C LEU A 329 26.40 -10.74 54.69
N PHE A 330 25.50 -10.44 55.64
CA PHE A 330 24.06 -10.46 55.38
C PHE A 330 23.65 -9.43 54.33
N ALA A 331 24.17 -8.20 54.42
CA ALA A 331 23.91 -7.15 53.44
C ALA A 331 24.41 -7.54 52.03
N LEU A 332 25.60 -8.14 51.93
CA LEU A 332 26.13 -8.66 50.65
C LEU A 332 25.29 -9.80 50.10
N LEU A 333 24.79 -10.70 50.95
CA LEU A 333 23.91 -11.79 50.53
C LEU A 333 22.58 -11.27 49.99
N VAL A 334 21.97 -10.29 50.67
CA VAL A 334 20.76 -9.62 50.20
C VAL A 334 21.01 -8.90 48.88
N ALA A 335 22.12 -8.16 48.76
CA ALA A 335 22.50 -7.48 47.52
C ALA A 335 22.71 -8.49 46.37
N TYR A 336 23.35 -9.62 46.63
CA TYR A 336 23.53 -10.70 45.66
C TYR A 336 22.18 -11.27 45.19
N PHE A 337 21.23 -11.51 46.11
CA PHE A 337 19.89 -12.00 45.76
C PHE A 337 19.07 -11.01 44.92
N ILE A 338 19.21 -9.70 45.20
CA ILE A 338 18.53 -8.65 44.43
C ILE A 338 19.16 -8.51 43.03
N MET A 339 20.49 -8.63 42.93
CA MET A 339 21.21 -8.46 41.67
C MET A 339 21.20 -9.70 40.77
N TYR A 340 21.01 -10.89 41.36
CA TYR A 340 20.86 -12.16 40.65
C TYR A 340 19.56 -12.86 41.09
N PRO A 341 18.38 -12.40 40.62
CA PRO A 341 17.14 -13.11 40.88
C PRO A 341 17.23 -14.52 40.26
N PRO A 342 16.93 -15.59 41.02
CA PRO A 342 16.97 -16.94 40.48
C PRO A 342 15.95 -17.05 39.34
N MET A 343 16.44 -17.35 38.14
CA MET A 343 15.64 -17.63 36.95
C MET A 343 14.53 -18.62 37.31
N ARG A 344 13.28 -18.13 37.33
CA ARG A 344 12.11 -18.97 37.50
C ARG A 344 12.02 -19.82 36.24
N LYS A 345 12.41 -21.09 36.34
CA LYS A 345 12.15 -22.07 35.26
C LYS A 345 10.65 -22.08 35.04
N GLU A 346 10.22 -21.59 33.88
CA GLU A 346 8.87 -21.83 33.37
C GLU A 346 8.62 -23.34 33.43
N GLN A 347 7.64 -23.72 34.24
CA GLN A 347 7.03 -25.03 34.13
C GLN A 347 6.25 -25.03 32.83
N ASP A 348 6.80 -25.76 31.88
CA ASP A 348 6.13 -26.35 30.74
C ASP A 348 4.88 -27.09 31.21
N SER A 349 3.74 -26.41 31.13
CA SER A 349 2.41 -27.01 31.25
C SER A 349 1.42 -26.10 30.52
N ASP A 350 1.22 -26.37 29.23
CA ASP A 350 -0.10 -26.80 28.80
C ASP A 350 0.01 -27.59 27.49
N GLN A 351 -0.19 -28.90 27.65
CA GLN A 351 -0.57 -29.82 26.61
C GLN A 351 -1.82 -29.29 25.90
N VAL A 352 -1.69 -28.85 24.64
CA VAL A 352 -2.83 -28.79 23.74
C VAL A 352 -2.93 -30.15 23.05
N THR A 353 -3.79 -30.98 23.62
CA THR A 353 -4.41 -32.14 22.98
C THR A 353 -5.03 -31.75 21.64
N GLU A 354 -4.49 -32.33 20.57
CA GLU A 354 -5.12 -32.47 19.26
C GLU A 354 -6.30 -33.47 19.36
N PRO A 355 -7.42 -33.23 18.69
CA PRO A 355 -8.26 -34.33 18.22
C PRO A 355 -8.37 -34.36 16.69
N ALA A 356 -8.00 -35.55 16.18
CA ALA A 356 -8.35 -36.27 14.96
C ALA A 356 -9.25 -35.62 13.90
#